data_AF-A0A0N4T811-F1
#
_entry.id   AF-A0A0N4T811-F1
#
_cell.length_a   1.000
_cell.length_b   1.000
_cell.length_c   1.000
_cell.angle_alpha   90.00
_cell.angle_beta   90.00
_cell.angle_gamma   90.00
#
_symmetry.space_group_name_H-M   'P 1'
#
loop_
_entity.id
_entity.type
_entity.pdbx_description
1 polymer ?
#
loop_
_entity_poly.entity_id
_entity_poly.type
_entity_poly.pdbx_seq_one_letter_code
_entity_poly.pdbx_strand_id
1 'polypeptide(L)'
;MFTSDQIIRYTINTFEVNFEELDGRPATRENLMMVLANIDMMLIRATHCYGQQYTRLGDITWEIAVNRDTQERFALEVEHCSCPPGYTGLSCESCAPGYERSPQGPYLGTCIPVQHRVQCSTSGARSMHPGYDGKCQCKMYAIGTLCDRCPSNTFHLSPRNPQGCIPCFCSGVTQQCTSASSYYRTQVAIDYRRGATDQLEITTSDAHSPFTPQSQAQITGNDITFVSFYEIPGQTLYWKMPKQFLGNKVTSYGGTLKYVFRYSCTGPLNIDADVILRVGIFLLLFVYLFVFVFI
;
A
#
# COMPACT_ATOMS: atom_id res chain seq x y z
N MET A 1 36.08 5.24 -30.80
CA MET A 1 35.47 4.51 -31.93
C MET A 1 35.20 3.09 -31.43
N PHE A 2 34.01 2.56 -31.70
CA PHE A 2 33.53 1.20 -31.42
C PHE A 2 33.09 0.87 -29.98
N THR A 3 31.79 0.96 -29.72
CA THR A 3 31.05 -0.15 -29.10
C THR A 3 29.93 -0.51 -30.05
N SER A 4 30.01 -1.75 -30.53
CA SER A 4 29.10 -2.37 -31.46
C SER A 4 27.69 -2.39 -30.87
N ASP A 5 26.66 -2.09 -31.68
CA ASP A 5 25.26 -2.47 -31.42
C ASP A 5 25.13 -4.00 -31.59
N GLN A 6 25.94 -4.74 -30.84
CA GLN A 6 26.02 -6.19 -30.92
C GLN A 6 24.89 -6.77 -30.10
N ILE A 7 23.97 -7.44 -30.78
CA ILE A 7 22.93 -8.22 -30.11
C ILE A 7 23.61 -9.45 -29.51
N ILE A 8 23.74 -9.47 -28.19
CA ILE A 8 24.21 -10.63 -27.45
C ILE A 8 22.98 -11.46 -27.09
N ARG A 9 22.91 -12.69 -27.61
CA ARG A 9 21.86 -13.65 -27.26
C ARG A 9 22.43 -14.67 -26.29
N TYR A 10 21.76 -14.84 -25.15
CA TYR A 10 22.07 -15.88 -24.19
C TYR A 10 20.99 -16.96 -24.28
N THR A 11 21.41 -18.22 -24.37
CA THR A 11 20.52 -19.38 -24.27
C THR A 11 21.09 -20.26 -23.17
N ILE A 12 20.30 -20.42 -22.11
CA ILE A 12 20.69 -21.14 -20.90
C ILE A 12 19.73 -22.31 -20.78
N ASN A 13 20.25 -23.53 -20.93
CA ASN A 13 19.44 -24.73 -20.71
C ASN A 13 19.20 -24.88 -19.20
N THR A 14 17.97 -25.24 -18.81
CA THR A 14 17.57 -25.37 -17.41
C THR A 14 18.04 -26.70 -16.78
N PHE A 15 19.36 -26.94 -16.82
CA PHE A 15 20.03 -28.06 -16.16
C PHE A 15 20.96 -27.53 -15.07
N GLU A 16 21.08 -28.28 -13.98
CA GLU A 16 21.81 -27.89 -12.76
C GLU A 16 23.27 -27.49 -13.02
N VAL A 17 23.91 -28.09 -14.03
CA VAL A 17 25.28 -27.75 -14.45
C VAL A 17 25.45 -26.30 -14.95
N ASN A 18 24.38 -25.65 -15.39
CA ASN A 18 24.40 -24.26 -15.86
C ASN A 18 24.15 -23.24 -14.73
N PHE A 19 23.94 -23.71 -13.50
CA PHE A 19 23.68 -22.87 -12.34
C PHE A 19 24.67 -23.17 -11.23
N GLU A 20 24.99 -22.16 -10.44
CA GLU A 20 25.89 -22.26 -9.30
C GLU A 20 25.21 -21.74 -8.04
N GLU A 21 25.58 -22.31 -6.90
CA GLU A 21 25.25 -21.79 -5.58
C GLU A 21 26.07 -20.52 -5.26
N LEU A 22 25.68 -19.79 -4.21
CA LEU A 22 26.37 -18.57 -3.79
C LEU A 22 27.84 -18.77 -3.41
N ASP A 23 28.22 -20.00 -3.06
CA ASP A 23 29.59 -20.37 -2.73
C ASP A 23 30.40 -20.89 -3.93
N GLY A 24 29.84 -20.83 -5.14
CA GLY A 24 30.50 -21.21 -6.40
C GLY A 24 30.49 -22.72 -6.68
N ARG A 25 29.78 -23.52 -5.88
CA ARG A 25 29.56 -24.94 -6.21
C ARG A 25 28.49 -25.06 -7.32
N PRO A 26 28.61 -26.05 -8.23
CA PRO A 26 27.52 -26.36 -9.15
C PRO A 26 26.23 -26.64 -8.40
N ALA A 27 25.10 -26.16 -8.91
CA ALA A 27 23.81 -26.45 -8.34
C ALA A 27 23.54 -27.97 -8.39
N THR A 28 22.83 -28.47 -7.39
CA THR A 28 22.27 -29.82 -7.43
C THR A 28 20.90 -29.81 -8.10
N ARG A 29 20.46 -30.96 -8.59
CA ARG A 29 19.12 -31.13 -9.14
C ARG A 29 18.06 -30.69 -8.14
N GLU A 30 18.23 -31.07 -6.88
CA GLU A 30 17.34 -30.70 -5.78
C GLU A 30 17.26 -29.19 -5.59
N ASN A 31 18.40 -28.50 -5.62
CA ASN A 31 18.44 -27.05 -5.44
C ASN A 31 17.80 -26.31 -6.62
N LEU A 32 18.06 -26.74 -7.85
CA LEU A 32 17.43 -26.17 -9.02
C LEU A 32 15.90 -26.38 -8.99
N MET A 33 15.44 -27.59 -8.69
CA MET A 33 14.00 -27.90 -8.62
C MET A 33 13.29 -27.15 -7.49
N MET A 34 13.94 -26.93 -6.35
CA MET A 34 13.40 -26.09 -5.29
C MET A 34 13.15 -24.65 -5.74
N VAL A 35 14.11 -24.05 -6.45
CA VAL A 35 13.99 -22.67 -6.93
C VAL A 35 12.89 -22.58 -7.99
N LEU A 36 12.89 -23.51 -8.96
CA LEU A 36 11.89 -23.53 -10.04
C LEU A 36 10.46 -23.77 -9.53
N ALA A 37 10.29 -24.53 -8.45
CA ALA A 37 8.99 -24.76 -7.83
C ALA A 37 8.37 -23.49 -7.24
N ASN A 38 9.19 -22.51 -6.82
CA ASN A 38 8.69 -21.26 -6.27
C ASN A 38 9.72 -20.11 -6.42
N ILE A 39 9.75 -19.51 -7.62
CA ILE A 39 10.60 -18.36 -7.90
C ILE A 39 9.94 -17.10 -7.31
N ASP A 40 10.52 -16.55 -6.25
CA ASP A 40 10.09 -15.26 -5.66
C ASP A 40 10.58 -14.05 -6.47
N MET A 41 11.78 -14.16 -7.06
CA MET A 41 12.41 -13.07 -7.81
C MET A 41 13.39 -13.60 -8.86
N MET A 42 13.36 -13.00 -10.05
CA MET A 42 14.32 -13.24 -11.14
C MET A 42 14.94 -11.90 -11.56
N LEU A 43 16.27 -11.78 -11.45
CA LEU A 43 17.00 -10.57 -11.80
C LEU A 43 17.94 -10.85 -12.97
N ILE A 44 17.84 -10.04 -14.03
CA ILE A 44 18.76 -10.05 -15.17
C ILE A 44 19.61 -8.78 -15.06
N ARG A 45 20.95 -8.95 -15.04
CA ARG A 45 21.89 -7.83 -14.93
C ARG A 45 21.69 -6.84 -16.08
N ALA A 46 21.46 -5.57 -15.75
CA ALA A 46 21.28 -4.48 -16.70
C ALA A 46 22.58 -3.71 -17.04
N THR A 47 23.53 -3.66 -16.09
CA THR A 47 24.79 -2.91 -16.21
C THR A 47 25.95 -3.85 -16.51
N HIS A 48 26.60 -3.70 -17.66
CA HIS A 48 27.66 -4.60 -18.13
C HIS A 48 29.04 -3.93 -18.23
N CYS A 49 29.13 -2.61 -18.28
CA CYS A 49 30.40 -1.87 -18.34
C CYS A 49 30.33 -0.48 -17.66
N TYR A 50 31.51 0.11 -17.39
CA TYR A 50 31.62 1.46 -16.82
C TYR A 50 31.26 2.54 -17.84
N GLY A 51 30.46 3.52 -17.43
CA GLY A 51 29.98 4.59 -18.33
C GLY A 51 28.87 4.17 -19.30
N GLN A 52 28.20 3.04 -19.07
CA GLN A 52 27.09 2.57 -19.90
C GLN A 52 25.93 3.59 -19.91
N GLN A 53 25.51 4.05 -21.11
CA GLN A 53 24.47 5.07 -21.27
C GLN A 53 23.04 4.50 -21.36
N TYR A 54 22.89 3.30 -21.93
CA TYR A 54 21.60 2.62 -22.05
C TYR A 54 21.78 1.10 -22.02
N THR A 55 20.71 0.37 -21.75
CA THR A 55 20.58 -1.07 -21.94
C THR A 55 19.23 -1.35 -22.59
N ARG A 56 19.14 -2.44 -23.36
CA ARG A 56 17.88 -2.90 -23.96
C ARG A 56 17.74 -4.39 -23.68
N LEU A 57 16.59 -4.75 -23.13
CA LEU A 57 16.18 -6.13 -22.90
C LEU A 57 14.97 -6.42 -23.78
N GLY A 58 15.04 -7.49 -24.57
CA GLY A 58 13.99 -7.92 -25.49
C GLY A 58 14.06 -9.42 -25.72
N ASP A 59 13.04 -10.00 -26.37
CA ASP A 59 12.94 -11.44 -26.69
C ASP A 59 13.06 -12.38 -25.47
N ILE A 60 12.54 -11.99 -24.29
CA ILE A 60 12.57 -12.86 -23.10
C ILE A 60 11.53 -13.98 -23.28
N THR A 61 11.99 -15.23 -23.31
CA THR A 61 11.15 -16.43 -23.37
C THR A 61 11.67 -17.49 -22.40
N TRP A 62 10.76 -18.31 -21.88
CA TRP A 62 11.09 -19.48 -21.07
C TRP A 62 10.20 -20.64 -21.55
N GLU A 63 10.82 -21.75 -21.95
CA GLU A 63 10.10 -22.94 -22.39
C GLU A 63 9.51 -23.72 -21.19
N ILE A 64 8.19 -23.96 -21.22
CA ILE A 64 7.47 -24.67 -20.16
C ILE A 64 6.71 -25.86 -20.74
N ALA A 65 6.50 -26.90 -19.92
CA ALA A 65 5.61 -28.00 -20.26
C ALA A 65 4.17 -27.70 -19.85
N VAL A 66 3.22 -28.05 -20.72
CA VAL A 66 1.78 -27.93 -20.47
C VAL A 66 1.07 -29.23 -20.79
N ASN A 67 0.01 -29.53 -20.05
CA ASN A 67 -0.82 -30.72 -20.28
C ASN A 67 -1.91 -30.45 -21.33
N ARG A 68 -1.51 -30.03 -22.53
CA ARG A 68 -2.39 -29.89 -23.70
C ARG A 68 -1.57 -30.05 -24.96
N ASP A 69 -2.21 -30.54 -26.02
CA ASP A 69 -1.55 -30.67 -27.32
C ASP A 69 -1.27 -29.27 -27.91
N THR A 70 0.00 -28.92 -27.98
CA THR A 70 0.49 -27.69 -28.61
C THR A 70 1.08 -27.92 -29.99
N GLN A 71 1.08 -29.17 -30.50
CA GLN A 71 1.79 -29.60 -31.71
C GLN A 71 3.33 -29.44 -31.65
N GLU A 72 3.88 -29.16 -30.46
CA GLU A 72 5.31 -29.08 -30.21
C GLU A 72 5.90 -30.44 -29.79
N ARG A 73 7.22 -30.47 -29.58
CA ARG A 73 7.92 -31.67 -29.07
C ARG A 73 7.48 -32.01 -27.64
N PHE A 74 7.49 -33.29 -27.32
CA PHE A 74 7.27 -33.75 -25.94
C PHE A 74 8.39 -33.28 -25.02
N ALA A 75 8.02 -32.74 -23.86
CA ALA A 75 8.95 -32.37 -22.79
C ALA A 75 9.28 -33.61 -21.92
N LEU A 76 10.16 -34.48 -22.44
CA LEU A 76 10.52 -35.75 -21.80
C LEU A 76 11.38 -35.57 -20.54
N GLU A 77 11.94 -34.38 -20.36
CA GLU A 77 12.77 -33.99 -19.22
C GLU A 77 11.93 -33.67 -17.97
N VAL A 78 10.60 -33.48 -18.13
CA VAL A 78 9.68 -33.21 -17.00
C VAL A 78 9.29 -34.51 -16.32
N GLU A 79 9.59 -34.61 -15.02
CA GLU A 79 9.22 -35.78 -14.23
C GLU A 79 7.72 -35.85 -13.96
N HIS A 80 7.21 -37.06 -13.74
CA HIS A 80 5.86 -37.30 -13.28
C HIS A 80 5.90 -38.29 -12.11
N CYS A 81 6.02 -37.73 -10.92
CA CYS A 81 6.13 -38.46 -9.66
C CYS A 81 4.77 -39.01 -9.20
N SER A 82 4.79 -40.21 -8.60
CA SER A 82 3.65 -40.71 -7.82
C SER A 82 3.72 -40.14 -6.40
N CYS A 83 2.90 -39.12 -6.12
CA CYS A 83 3.05 -38.36 -4.87
C CYS A 83 2.51 -39.08 -3.63
N PRO A 84 3.24 -38.99 -2.50
CA PRO A 84 2.76 -39.52 -1.22
C PRO A 84 1.55 -38.70 -0.70
N PRO A 85 0.81 -39.22 0.30
CA PRO A 85 -0.31 -38.51 0.90
C PRO A 85 0.09 -37.12 1.40
N GLY A 86 -0.70 -36.12 1.03
CA GLY A 86 -0.46 -34.72 1.39
C GLY A 86 0.33 -33.91 0.36
N TYR A 87 0.82 -34.53 -0.71
CA TYR A 87 1.58 -33.87 -1.78
C TYR A 87 0.88 -34.00 -3.14
N THR A 88 1.11 -33.02 -4.03
CA THR A 88 0.57 -32.95 -5.39
C THR A 88 1.54 -32.20 -6.30
N GLY A 89 1.34 -32.28 -7.62
CA GLY A 89 2.22 -31.69 -8.62
C GLY A 89 3.02 -32.75 -9.40
N LEU A 90 3.72 -32.32 -10.44
CA LEU A 90 4.51 -33.23 -11.29
C LEU A 90 5.75 -33.77 -10.55
N SER A 91 6.30 -32.97 -9.64
CA SER A 91 7.45 -33.27 -8.79
C SER A 91 7.08 -33.37 -7.31
N CYS A 92 5.78 -33.47 -6.98
CA CYS A 92 5.28 -33.40 -5.60
C CYS A 92 5.68 -32.10 -4.89
N GLU A 93 5.77 -31.03 -5.66
CA GLU A 93 6.25 -29.70 -5.28
C GLU A 93 5.16 -28.83 -4.66
N SER A 94 3.93 -29.32 -4.51
CA SER A 94 2.82 -28.61 -3.89
C SER A 94 2.15 -29.47 -2.81
N CYS A 95 1.56 -28.83 -1.80
CA CYS A 95 0.73 -29.56 -0.84
C CYS A 95 -0.65 -29.86 -1.44
N ALA A 96 -1.13 -31.07 -1.22
CA ALA A 96 -2.47 -31.47 -1.62
C ALA A 96 -3.54 -30.65 -0.86
N PRO A 97 -4.76 -30.51 -1.40
CA PRO A 97 -5.85 -29.85 -0.68
C PRO A 97 -6.04 -30.41 0.73
N GLY A 98 -6.11 -29.53 1.72
CA GLY A 98 -6.19 -29.91 3.14
C GLY A 98 -4.83 -30.09 3.84
N TYR A 99 -3.71 -29.82 3.16
CA TYR A 99 -2.36 -29.82 3.73
C TYR A 99 -1.68 -28.45 3.54
N GLU A 100 -0.76 -28.11 4.45
CA GLU A 100 0.03 -26.88 4.44
C GLU A 100 1.52 -27.15 4.68
N ARG A 101 2.38 -26.28 4.15
CA ARG A 101 3.83 -26.37 4.33
C ARG A 101 4.22 -25.94 5.75
N SER A 102 4.74 -26.88 6.52
CA SER A 102 5.45 -26.61 7.77
C SER A 102 6.90 -26.21 7.46
N PRO A 103 7.47 -25.15 8.06
CA PRO A 103 8.87 -24.76 7.87
C PRO A 103 9.88 -25.78 8.42
N GLN A 104 9.42 -26.93 8.93
CA GLN A 104 10.24 -28.02 9.42
C GLN A 104 10.40 -29.10 8.34
N GLY A 105 11.62 -29.63 8.21
CA GLY A 105 11.97 -30.68 7.26
C GLY A 105 12.91 -30.17 6.14
N PRO A 106 13.33 -31.06 5.23
CA PRO A 106 14.15 -30.67 4.09
C PRO A 106 13.38 -29.76 3.12
N TYR A 107 14.11 -28.97 2.34
CA TYR A 107 13.58 -28.09 1.28
C TYR A 107 12.67 -26.94 1.78
N LEU A 108 11.58 -26.67 1.05
CA LEU A 108 10.48 -25.74 1.36
C LEU A 108 9.58 -26.22 2.53
N GLY A 109 9.99 -27.26 3.27
CA GLY A 109 9.24 -27.80 4.39
C GLY A 109 8.27 -28.93 4.07
N THR A 110 7.69 -29.54 5.11
CA THR A 110 6.85 -30.76 5.01
C THR A 110 5.36 -30.40 4.91
N CYS A 111 4.62 -31.08 4.03
CA CYS A 111 3.16 -30.91 3.95
C CYS A 111 2.48 -31.66 5.10
N ILE A 112 1.84 -30.90 6.00
CA ILE A 112 1.11 -31.42 7.17
C ILE A 112 -0.38 -31.09 7.04
N PRO A 113 -1.30 -31.89 7.62
CA PRO A 113 -2.73 -31.58 7.59
C PRO A 113 -3.02 -30.20 8.19
N VAL A 114 -3.86 -29.42 7.50
CA VAL A 114 -4.33 -28.11 7.99
C VAL A 114 -5.21 -28.35 9.22
N GLN A 115 -4.71 -27.99 10.41
CA GLN A 115 -5.55 -27.97 11.60
C GLN A 115 -6.53 -26.81 11.52
N HIS A 116 -7.75 -26.98 12.07
CA HIS A 116 -8.84 -26.00 12.06
C HIS A 116 -8.32 -24.65 12.60
N ARG A 117 -7.94 -23.73 11.71
CA ARG A 117 -7.25 -22.51 12.10
C ARG A 117 -8.25 -21.59 12.79
N VAL A 118 -7.94 -21.23 14.03
CA VAL A 118 -8.59 -20.14 14.75
C VAL A 118 -8.54 -18.90 13.86
N GLN A 119 -9.69 -18.37 13.45
CA GLN A 119 -9.75 -17.14 12.65
C GLN A 119 -9.69 -15.93 13.59
N CYS A 120 -8.63 -15.13 13.45
CA CYS A 120 -8.45 -13.92 14.22
C CYS A 120 -9.35 -12.78 13.67
N SER A 121 -9.79 -11.89 14.55
CA SER A 121 -10.60 -10.72 14.18
C SER A 121 -9.88 -9.84 13.16
N THR A 122 -10.50 -9.62 12.00
CA THR A 122 -9.99 -8.69 10.97
C THR A 122 -9.92 -7.24 11.46
N SER A 123 -10.67 -6.91 12.50
CA SER A 123 -10.72 -5.57 13.06
C SER A 123 -9.60 -5.32 14.08
N GLY A 124 -9.34 -6.29 14.95
CA GLY A 124 -8.43 -6.14 16.08
C GLY A 124 -7.14 -6.95 16.04
N ALA A 125 -7.01 -7.93 15.15
CA ALA A 125 -5.76 -8.65 14.95
C ALA A 125 -4.88 -7.99 13.87
N ARG A 126 -3.57 -8.25 13.94
CA ARG A 126 -2.59 -7.83 12.94
C ARG A 126 -2.66 -8.68 11.66
N SER A 127 -3.14 -9.91 11.78
CA SER A 127 -3.37 -10.86 10.68
C SER A 127 -4.65 -11.64 10.96
N MET A 128 -5.32 -12.10 9.91
CA MET A 128 -6.46 -13.02 10.00
C MET A 128 -6.03 -14.41 10.52
N HIS A 129 -4.75 -14.73 10.38
CA HIS A 129 -4.16 -15.98 10.82
C HIS A 129 -3.39 -15.80 12.14
N PRO A 130 -3.42 -16.79 13.03
CA PRO A 130 -2.63 -16.77 14.25
C PRO A 130 -1.13 -16.80 13.92
N GLY A 131 -0.32 -16.33 14.87
CA GLY A 131 1.13 -16.44 14.79
C GLY A 131 1.60 -17.90 14.90
N TYR A 132 2.92 -18.09 14.81
CA TYR A 132 3.55 -19.42 14.92
C TYR A 132 3.26 -20.14 16.26
N ASP A 133 2.88 -19.40 17.30
CA ASP A 133 2.48 -19.91 18.61
C ASP A 133 1.00 -20.32 18.69
N GLY A 134 0.26 -20.23 17.58
CA GLY A 134 -1.16 -20.54 17.49
C GLY A 134 -2.09 -19.48 18.10
N LYS A 135 -1.56 -18.28 18.45
CA LYS A 135 -2.36 -17.20 19.05
C LYS A 135 -2.52 -16.01 18.11
N CYS A 136 -3.64 -15.31 18.22
CA CYS A 136 -3.86 -14.07 17.48
C CYS A 136 -3.00 -12.94 18.04
N GLN A 137 -2.28 -12.24 17.16
CA GLN A 137 -1.51 -11.06 17.54
C GLN A 137 -2.40 -9.82 17.47
N CYS A 138 -2.75 -9.24 18.61
CA CYS A 138 -3.65 -8.10 18.65
C CYS A 138 -2.96 -6.78 18.27
N LYS A 139 -3.76 -5.86 17.70
CA LYS A 139 -3.42 -4.45 17.56
C LYS A 139 -3.34 -3.82 18.95
N MET A 140 -2.72 -2.64 19.03
CA MET A 140 -2.37 -1.96 20.29
C MET A 140 -3.54 -1.82 21.27
N TYR A 141 -4.73 -1.50 20.78
CA TYR A 141 -5.95 -1.34 21.56
C TYR A 141 -6.99 -2.41 21.21
N ALA A 142 -6.57 -3.66 21.10
CA ALA A 142 -7.48 -4.80 20.96
C ALA A 142 -7.04 -5.93 21.91
N ILE A 143 -8.01 -6.64 22.48
CA ILE A 143 -7.78 -7.72 23.44
C ILE A 143 -8.69 -8.92 23.16
N GLY A 144 -8.43 -10.03 23.85
CA GLY A 144 -9.13 -11.30 23.70
C GLY A 144 -8.32 -12.31 22.90
N THR A 145 -8.70 -13.59 22.99
CA THR A 145 -8.02 -14.69 22.27
C THR A 145 -8.10 -14.52 20.76
N LEU A 146 -9.17 -13.88 20.26
CA LEU A 146 -9.39 -13.57 18.86
C LEU A 146 -9.14 -12.10 18.51
N CYS A 147 -8.68 -11.28 19.46
CA CYS A 147 -8.55 -9.83 19.29
C CYS A 147 -9.85 -9.13 18.88
N ASP A 148 -10.96 -9.55 19.48
CA ASP A 148 -12.33 -9.18 19.12
C ASP A 148 -12.97 -8.19 20.10
N ARG A 149 -12.24 -7.76 21.14
CA ARG A 149 -12.76 -6.87 22.19
C ARG A 149 -11.89 -5.63 22.40
N CYS A 150 -12.52 -4.56 22.86
CA CYS A 150 -11.84 -3.35 23.30
C CYS A 150 -11.45 -3.47 24.78
N PRO A 151 -10.21 -3.10 25.16
CA PRO A 151 -9.87 -2.93 26.57
C PRO A 151 -10.63 -1.75 27.18
N SER A 152 -10.64 -1.67 28.52
CA SER A 152 -11.20 -0.53 29.24
C SER A 152 -10.63 0.80 28.74
N ASN A 153 -11.43 1.87 28.83
CA ASN A 153 -11.07 3.22 28.37
C ASN A 153 -10.83 3.33 26.86
N THR A 154 -11.35 2.39 26.07
CA THR A 154 -11.33 2.44 24.61
C THR A 154 -12.69 2.06 24.05
N PHE A 155 -12.99 2.46 22.81
CA PHE A 155 -14.26 2.20 22.16
C PHE A 155 -14.09 1.92 20.66
N HIS A 156 -15.12 1.37 20.03
CA HIS A 156 -15.22 1.13 18.58
C HIS A 156 -14.03 0.39 17.95
N LEU A 157 -14.10 -0.94 17.95
CA LEU A 157 -13.16 -1.80 17.23
C LEU A 157 -13.41 -1.71 15.72
N SER A 158 -12.39 -1.33 14.94
CA SER A 158 -12.54 -1.10 13.49
C SER A 158 -11.33 -1.60 12.68
N PRO A 159 -11.53 -2.25 11.52
CA PRO A 159 -10.44 -2.69 10.67
C PRO A 159 -9.65 -1.53 10.06
N ARG A 160 -10.30 -0.37 9.89
CA ARG A 160 -9.68 0.86 9.35
C ARG A 160 -8.78 1.57 10.36
N ASN A 161 -8.88 1.22 11.64
CA ASN A 161 -8.03 1.77 12.67
C ASN A 161 -6.79 0.84 12.83
N PRO A 162 -5.57 1.33 12.56
CA PRO A 162 -4.36 0.52 12.72
C PRO A 162 -4.13 0.10 14.18
N GLN A 163 -4.71 0.80 15.14
CA GLN A 163 -4.61 0.47 16.57
C GLN A 163 -5.76 -0.44 17.08
N GLY A 164 -6.78 -0.72 16.27
CA GLY A 164 -7.94 -1.54 16.68
C GLY A 164 -9.05 -0.68 17.26
N CYS A 165 -9.11 -0.55 18.59
CA CYS A 165 -10.04 0.39 19.25
C CYS A 165 -9.45 1.81 19.36
N ILE A 166 -10.33 2.77 19.60
CA ILE A 166 -10.00 4.18 19.76
C ILE A 166 -9.92 4.48 21.27
N PRO A 167 -8.81 5.03 21.79
CA PRO A 167 -8.71 5.41 23.19
C PRO A 167 -9.65 6.58 23.52
N CYS A 168 -10.28 6.51 24.69
CA CYS A 168 -11.12 7.60 25.20
C CYS A 168 -10.26 8.80 25.54
N PHE A 169 -10.57 9.96 24.95
CA PHE A 169 -9.92 11.22 25.29
C PHE A 169 -10.73 12.05 26.29
N CYS A 170 -12.05 12.20 26.06
CA CYS A 170 -12.99 13.06 26.81
C CYS A 170 -12.38 14.34 27.39
N SER A 171 -11.56 15.04 26.60
CA SER A 171 -10.86 16.28 26.98
C SER A 171 -9.99 16.18 28.24
N GLY A 172 -9.52 14.98 28.58
CA GLY A 172 -8.76 14.71 29.81
C GLY A 172 -9.60 14.69 31.09
N VAL A 173 -10.92 14.90 31.00
CA VAL A 173 -11.82 14.97 32.18
C VAL A 173 -12.19 13.57 32.68
N THR A 174 -12.37 12.62 31.76
CA THR A 174 -12.66 11.22 32.08
C THR A 174 -12.10 10.28 31.03
N GLN A 175 -11.88 9.02 31.40
CA GLN A 175 -11.44 7.97 30.48
C GLN A 175 -12.56 6.97 30.16
N GLN A 176 -13.73 7.13 30.77
CA GLN A 176 -14.88 6.26 30.52
C GLN A 176 -15.69 6.82 29.35
N CYS A 177 -15.79 6.06 28.26
CA CYS A 177 -16.58 6.44 27.11
C CYS A 177 -17.11 5.21 26.35
N THR A 178 -18.15 5.42 25.54
CA THR A 178 -18.71 4.41 24.64
C THR A 178 -19.03 5.05 23.28
N SER A 179 -19.18 4.20 22.26
CA SER A 179 -19.62 4.66 20.94
C SER A 179 -21.01 5.29 21.03
N ALA A 180 -21.17 6.50 20.48
CA ALA A 180 -22.48 7.14 20.42
C ALA A 180 -23.40 6.39 19.45
N SER A 181 -24.59 5.99 19.92
CA SER A 181 -25.57 5.21 19.13
C SER A 181 -26.54 6.07 18.32
N SER A 182 -26.67 7.37 18.62
CA SER A 182 -27.66 8.28 18.02
C SER A 182 -27.11 9.24 16.96
N TYR A 183 -25.85 9.07 16.55
CA TYR A 183 -25.20 9.95 15.59
C TYR A 183 -25.03 9.27 14.24
N TYR A 184 -25.51 9.93 13.18
CA TYR A 184 -25.33 9.48 11.81
C TYR A 184 -24.32 10.38 11.09
N ARG A 185 -23.52 9.77 10.20
CA ARG A 185 -22.61 10.54 9.35
C ARG A 185 -23.40 11.33 8.33
N THR A 186 -23.06 12.61 8.19
CA THR A 186 -23.48 13.45 7.08
C THR A 186 -22.26 14.15 6.49
N GLN A 187 -22.37 14.68 5.29
CA GLN A 187 -21.31 15.42 4.63
C GLN A 187 -21.63 16.91 4.66
N VAL A 188 -20.66 17.71 5.09
CA VAL A 188 -20.69 19.16 4.91
C VAL A 188 -20.01 19.45 3.57
N ALA A 189 -20.76 20.04 2.64
CA ALA A 189 -20.26 20.39 1.31
C ALA A 189 -20.56 21.87 1.03
N ILE A 190 -19.71 22.52 0.22
CA ILE A 190 -19.97 23.89 -0.23
C ILE A 190 -21.13 23.87 -1.23
N ASP A 191 -22.17 24.66 -0.98
CA ASP A 191 -23.26 24.89 -1.94
C ASP A 191 -22.96 26.16 -2.75
N TYR A 192 -22.33 25.99 -3.91
CA TYR A 192 -21.96 27.09 -4.80
C TYR A 192 -23.16 27.88 -5.35
N ARG A 193 -24.38 27.32 -5.32
CA ARG A 193 -25.57 27.96 -5.90
C ARG A 193 -26.31 28.88 -4.92
N ARG A 194 -26.05 28.77 -3.61
CA ARG A 194 -26.75 29.52 -2.56
C ARG A 194 -25.87 30.57 -1.86
N GLY A 195 -25.07 31.32 -2.61
CA GLY A 195 -24.32 32.46 -2.06
C GLY A 195 -23.13 32.08 -1.17
N ALA A 196 -22.54 30.89 -1.37
CA ALA A 196 -21.25 30.56 -0.76
C ALA A 196 -20.10 31.40 -1.32
N THR A 197 -20.28 32.09 -2.46
CA THR A 197 -19.33 33.01 -3.11
C THR A 197 -18.67 33.97 -2.14
N ASP A 198 -19.46 34.59 -1.28
CA ASP A 198 -19.03 35.69 -0.41
C ASP A 198 -18.17 35.20 0.77
N GLN A 199 -17.99 33.88 0.89
CA GLN A 199 -17.23 33.21 1.94
C GLN A 199 -15.97 32.51 1.40
N LEU A 200 -15.70 32.61 0.09
CA LEU A 200 -14.52 32.03 -0.55
C LEU A 200 -13.39 33.05 -0.55
N GLU A 201 -12.53 32.93 0.46
CA GLU A 201 -11.39 33.81 0.65
C GLU A 201 -10.10 33.02 0.41
N ILE A 202 -9.13 33.66 -0.26
CA ILE A 202 -7.77 33.15 -0.37
C ILE A 202 -6.89 33.94 0.57
N THR A 203 -6.00 33.25 1.27
CA THR A 203 -5.07 33.92 2.18
C THR A 203 -3.75 33.18 2.29
N THR A 204 -2.72 33.84 2.83
CA THR A 204 -1.46 33.19 3.19
C THR A 204 -1.59 32.43 4.52
N SER A 205 -0.65 31.53 4.81
CA SER A 205 -0.67 30.74 6.07
C SER A 205 -0.34 31.56 7.33
N ASP A 206 0.05 32.84 7.18
CA ASP A 206 0.40 33.73 8.29
C ASP A 206 -0.83 33.99 9.18
N ALA A 207 -0.68 33.71 10.47
CA ALA A 207 -1.74 33.91 11.47
C ALA A 207 -1.92 35.37 11.89
N HIS A 208 -0.83 36.12 11.91
CA HIS A 208 -0.74 37.42 12.55
C HIS A 208 -1.02 38.54 11.55
N SER A 209 -0.53 38.38 10.33
CA SER A 209 -0.75 39.31 9.24
C SER A 209 -1.09 38.55 7.94
N PRO A 210 -2.24 37.86 7.89
CA PRO A 210 -2.67 37.15 6.69
C PRO A 210 -2.81 38.13 5.52
N PHE A 211 -2.15 37.82 4.41
CA PHE A 211 -2.35 38.57 3.18
C PHE A 211 -3.58 38.03 2.46
N THR A 212 -4.41 38.92 1.90
CA THR A 212 -5.55 38.55 1.05
C THR A 212 -5.42 39.30 -0.29
N PRO A 213 -5.47 38.61 -1.44
CA PRO A 213 -5.41 39.25 -2.75
C PRO A 213 -6.65 40.13 -2.98
N GLN A 214 -6.51 41.15 -3.82
CA GLN A 214 -7.63 42.03 -4.17
C GLN A 214 -8.57 41.37 -5.18
N SER A 215 -8.04 40.51 -6.05
CA SER A 215 -8.86 39.72 -6.96
C SER A 215 -9.76 38.74 -6.22
N GLN A 216 -10.99 38.60 -6.71
CA GLN A 216 -11.96 37.64 -6.19
C GLN A 216 -11.88 36.31 -6.92
N ALA A 217 -12.21 35.23 -6.19
CA ALA A 217 -12.41 33.91 -6.76
C ALA A 217 -13.67 33.88 -7.64
N GLN A 218 -13.63 33.09 -8.71
CA GLN A 218 -14.77 32.87 -9.61
C GLN A 218 -15.27 31.44 -9.49
N ILE A 219 -16.58 31.25 -9.65
CA ILE A 219 -17.21 29.92 -9.65
C ILE A 219 -17.52 29.53 -11.09
N THR A 220 -17.03 28.37 -11.51
CA THR A 220 -17.38 27.77 -12.81
C THR A 220 -17.94 26.37 -12.58
N GLY A 221 -19.26 26.22 -12.75
CA GLY A 221 -19.93 24.94 -12.48
C GLY A 221 -19.89 24.57 -10.99
N ASN A 222 -19.12 23.54 -10.64
CA ASN A 222 -18.91 23.08 -9.25
C ASN A 222 -17.46 23.26 -8.77
N ASP A 223 -16.68 24.04 -9.52
CA ASP A 223 -15.28 24.34 -9.23
C ASP A 223 -15.12 25.83 -8.89
N ILE A 224 -14.28 26.12 -7.90
CA ILE A 224 -13.82 27.47 -7.60
C ILE A 224 -12.49 27.66 -8.29
N THR A 225 -12.33 28.77 -9.01
CA THR A 225 -11.10 29.11 -9.72
C THR A 225 -10.59 30.46 -9.23
N PHE A 226 -9.30 30.52 -8.95
CA PHE A 226 -8.57 31.75 -8.76
C PHE A 226 -7.41 31.77 -9.74
N VAL A 227 -7.16 32.91 -10.37
CA VAL A 227 -6.16 33.05 -11.44
C VAL A 227 -5.12 34.11 -11.14
N SER A 228 -5.37 35.00 -10.17
CA SER A 228 -4.51 36.14 -9.87
C SER A 228 -3.37 35.84 -8.90
N PHE A 229 -2.72 34.67 -9.06
CA PHE A 229 -1.58 34.27 -8.22
C PHE A 229 -0.37 35.20 -8.37
N TYR A 230 -0.29 35.97 -9.46
CA TYR A 230 0.75 36.96 -9.69
C TYR A 230 0.73 38.14 -8.71
N GLU A 231 -0.38 38.37 -7.99
CA GLU A 231 -0.47 39.44 -6.98
C GLU A 231 0.49 39.22 -5.81
N ILE A 232 0.96 37.99 -5.60
CA ILE A 232 1.76 37.61 -4.44
C ILE A 232 2.86 36.62 -4.86
N PRO A 233 3.89 37.10 -5.60
CA PRO A 233 4.94 36.23 -6.09
C PRO A 233 5.72 35.59 -4.94
N GLY A 234 5.91 34.27 -5.01
CA GLY A 234 6.75 33.51 -4.08
C GLY A 234 6.09 33.16 -2.74
N GLN A 235 4.79 33.41 -2.54
CA GLN A 235 4.06 32.94 -1.37
C GLN A 235 3.05 31.85 -1.72
N THR A 236 2.85 30.92 -0.78
CA THR A 236 1.82 29.88 -0.89
C THR A 236 0.48 30.41 -0.40
N LEU A 237 -0.53 30.26 -1.26
CA LEU A 237 -1.89 30.68 -1.01
C LEU A 237 -2.77 29.49 -0.63
N TYR A 238 -3.64 29.72 0.34
CA TYR A 238 -4.55 28.75 0.91
C TYR A 238 -5.98 29.23 0.76
N TRP A 239 -6.88 28.32 0.41
CA TRP A 239 -8.31 28.58 0.52
C TRP A 239 -8.73 28.57 1.98
N LYS A 240 -9.27 29.69 2.44
CA LYS A 240 -9.91 29.79 3.75
C LYS A 240 -11.27 29.11 3.68
N MET A 241 -11.45 28.07 4.48
CA MET A 241 -12.68 27.29 4.47
C MET A 241 -13.86 28.11 5.03
N PRO A 242 -15.06 28.04 4.41
CA PRO A 242 -16.26 28.74 4.89
C PRO A 242 -16.68 28.32 6.30
N LYS A 243 -17.48 29.15 6.99
CA LYS A 243 -17.88 28.97 8.40
C LYS A 243 -18.46 27.58 8.71
N GLN A 244 -19.16 26.96 7.76
CA GLN A 244 -19.73 25.62 7.92
C GLN A 244 -18.68 24.52 8.14
N PHE A 245 -17.45 24.68 7.64
CA PHE A 245 -16.32 23.76 7.89
C PHE A 245 -15.59 24.08 9.20
N LEU A 246 -15.81 25.26 9.79
CA LEU A 246 -15.16 25.73 11.01
C LEU A 246 -15.95 25.36 12.28
N GLY A 247 -15.37 25.65 13.45
CA GLY A 247 -15.99 25.38 14.75
C GLY A 247 -15.80 23.95 15.24
N ASN A 248 -16.69 23.46 16.12
CA ASN A 248 -16.58 22.12 16.68
C ASN A 248 -16.84 21.06 15.59
N LYS A 249 -15.80 20.29 15.27
CA LYS A 249 -15.81 19.18 14.30
C LYS A 249 -15.35 17.87 14.93
N VAL A 250 -15.50 17.70 16.25
CA VAL A 250 -15.09 16.48 16.96
C VAL A 250 -15.78 15.24 16.38
N THR A 251 -17.03 15.37 15.94
CA THR A 251 -17.80 14.30 15.27
C THR A 251 -17.24 13.88 13.90
N SER A 252 -16.26 14.61 13.35
CA SER A 252 -15.58 14.26 12.10
C SER A 252 -14.47 13.22 12.30
N TYR A 253 -14.11 12.89 13.54
CA TYR A 253 -13.08 11.88 13.83
C TYR A 253 -13.43 10.52 13.21
N GLY A 254 -12.45 9.88 12.54
CA GLY A 254 -12.68 8.66 11.77
C GLY A 254 -13.52 8.85 10.49
N GLY A 255 -13.82 10.11 10.12
CA GLY A 255 -14.40 10.50 8.84
C GLY A 255 -13.32 10.73 7.78
N THR A 256 -13.73 11.31 6.65
CA THR A 256 -12.82 11.61 5.54
C THR A 256 -13.07 13.02 5.03
N LEU A 257 -12.03 13.84 4.99
CA LEU A 257 -12.01 15.08 4.23
C LEU A 257 -11.66 14.73 2.78
N LYS A 258 -12.55 15.10 1.85
CA LYS A 258 -12.35 14.87 0.41
C LYS A 258 -12.34 16.22 -0.30
N TYR A 259 -11.31 16.45 -1.11
CA TYR A 259 -11.20 17.62 -1.97
C TYR A 259 -10.53 17.20 -3.28
N VAL A 260 -10.77 17.95 -4.34
CA VAL A 260 -10.16 17.74 -5.66
C VAL A 260 -9.62 19.08 -6.11
N PHE A 261 -8.36 19.10 -6.52
CA PHE A 261 -7.74 20.27 -7.14
C PHE A 261 -7.50 20.02 -8.62
N ARG A 262 -7.66 21.08 -9.41
CA ARG A 262 -7.20 21.15 -10.79
C ARG A 262 -6.27 22.34 -10.90
N TYR A 263 -5.05 22.12 -11.34
CA TYR A 263 -4.04 23.15 -11.48
C TYR A 263 -3.18 22.90 -12.72
N SER A 264 -2.54 23.95 -13.21
CA SER A 264 -1.56 23.91 -14.31
C SER A 264 -0.31 24.66 -13.87
N CYS A 265 0.86 24.02 -13.95
CA CYS A 265 2.14 24.63 -13.59
C CYS A 265 3.25 24.24 -14.57
N THR A 266 4.22 25.12 -14.76
CA THR A 266 5.40 24.92 -15.62
C THR A 266 6.70 24.76 -14.83
N GLY A 267 6.64 24.87 -13.50
CA GLY A 267 7.78 24.81 -12.58
C GLY A 267 7.71 23.64 -11.59
N PRO A 268 8.65 23.58 -10.62
CA PRO A 268 8.68 22.54 -9.59
C PRO A 268 7.44 22.57 -8.69
N LEU A 269 7.10 21.41 -8.12
CA LEU A 269 5.96 21.25 -7.22
C LEU A 269 6.22 21.94 -5.88
N ASN A 270 5.17 22.53 -5.31
CA ASN A 270 5.19 23.09 -3.96
C ASN A 270 5.17 21.95 -2.92
N ILE A 271 5.99 22.07 -1.87
CA ILE A 271 6.11 21.09 -0.78
C ILE A 271 5.53 21.59 0.55
N ASP A 272 4.95 22.79 0.55
CA ASP A 272 4.18 23.30 1.68
C ASP A 272 2.96 22.40 1.95
N ALA A 273 2.35 22.58 3.13
CA ALA A 273 1.20 21.78 3.51
C ALA A 273 0.00 21.99 2.57
N ASP A 274 -0.73 20.92 2.26
CA ASP A 274 -2.01 20.99 1.55
C ASP A 274 -3.15 21.44 2.45
N VAL A 275 -3.17 20.95 3.70
CA VAL A 275 -4.22 21.26 4.67
C VAL A 275 -3.60 21.71 5.98
N ILE A 276 -4.02 22.88 6.45
CA ILE A 276 -3.63 23.46 7.72
C ILE A 276 -4.87 23.53 8.63
N LEU A 277 -4.86 22.77 9.72
CA LEU A 277 -5.88 22.87 10.78
C LEU A 277 -5.27 23.59 11.98
N ARG A 278 -5.89 24.70 12.41
CA ARG A 278 -5.39 25.52 13.52
C ARG A 278 -6.47 25.72 14.59
N VAL A 279 -6.07 25.62 15.85
CA VAL A 279 -6.87 25.99 17.03
C VAL A 279 -5.97 26.73 18.03
N GLY A 280 -6.15 28.04 18.16
CA GLY A 280 -5.26 28.88 18.98
C GLY A 280 -3.81 28.77 18.49
N ILE A 281 -2.91 28.35 19.38
CA ILE A 281 -1.49 28.10 19.07
C ILE A 281 -1.21 26.72 18.46
N PHE A 282 -2.18 25.79 18.52
CA PHE A 282 -2.01 24.44 18.01
C PHE A 282 -2.27 24.40 16.51
N LEU A 283 -1.40 23.72 15.78
CA LEU A 283 -1.45 23.62 14.32
C LEU A 283 -1.11 22.20 13.88
N LEU A 284 -1.91 21.66 12.96
CA LEU A 284 -1.68 20.39 12.28
C LEU A 284 -1.54 20.65 10.78
N LEU A 285 -0.50 20.07 10.19
CA LEU A 285 -0.21 20.15 8.76
C LEU A 285 -0.41 18.77 8.13
N PHE A 286 -1.01 18.75 6.95
CA PHE A 286 -1.03 17.59 6.07
C PHE A 286 -0.28 17.94 4.78
N VAL A 287 0.72 17.14 4.44
CA VAL A 287 1.49 17.26 3.18
C VAL A 287 1.25 15.98 2.39
N TYR A 288 0.67 16.12 1.21
CA TYR A 288 0.50 15.05 0.23
C TYR A 288 1.73 15.01 -0.66
N LEU A 289 2.71 14.22 -0.27
CA LEU A 289 3.81 13.87 -1.16
C LEU A 289 3.27 12.90 -2.22
N PHE A 290 3.28 13.31 -3.49
CA PHE A 290 3.23 12.37 -4.59
C PHE A 290 4.42 11.40 -4.42
N VAL A 291 4.17 10.22 -3.84
CA VAL A 291 5.06 9.09 -4.04
C VAL A 291 4.86 8.70 -5.50
N PHE A 292 5.86 9.00 -6.33
CA PHE A 292 5.97 8.45 -7.67
C PHE A 292 5.97 6.92 -7.56
N VAL A 293 4.80 6.31 -7.66
CA VAL A 293 4.69 4.93 -8.10
C VAL A 293 4.85 5.00 -9.62
N PHE A 294 6.10 4.87 -10.07
CA PHE A 294 6.36 4.44 -11.45
C PHE A 294 5.82 3.01 -11.56
N ILE A 295 4.69 2.85 -12.24
CA ILE A 295 4.30 1.59 -12.89
C ILE A 295 4.42 1.84 -14.39
#